data_AF-A0A9D9Z0Z2-F1
#
_entry.id   AF-A0A9D9Z0Z2-F1
#
_cell.length_a   1.000
_cell.length_b   1.000
_cell.length_c   1.000
_cell.angle_alpha   90.00
_cell.angle_beta   90.00
_cell.angle_gamma   90.00
#
_symmetry.space_group_name_H-M   'P 1'
#
loop_
_entity.id
_entity.type
_entity.pdbx_description
1 polymer ?
#
loop_
_entity_poly.entity_id
_entity_poly.type
_entity_poly.pdbx_seq_one_letter_code
_entity_poly.pdbx_strand_id
1 'polypeptide(L)'
;MIHFEKITEDNYRDCQDIEVFEDQISFIGNISRSLAKAYIFYETSYPYIIYNDDNIVGFIMYRKLNELKNYLIDKIVIDKKYQNKGFGKKSI
;
A
#
# COMPACT_ATOMS: atom_id res chain seq x y z
N MET A 1 -10.82 0.88 -13.27
CA MET A 1 -11.50 1.42 -12.07
C MET A 1 -10.64 1.13 -10.86
N ILE A 2 -10.46 2.11 -9.97
CA ILE A 2 -9.63 1.93 -8.77
C ILE A 2 -10.41 1.17 -7.71
N HIS A 3 -9.77 0.13 -7.18
CA HIS A 3 -10.27 -0.60 -6.02
C HIS A 3 -9.11 -1.12 -5.17
N PHE A 4 -9.45 -1.56 -3.96
CA PHE A 4 -8.48 -2.00 -2.96
C PHE A 4 -8.81 -3.42 -2.54
N GLU A 5 -7.82 -4.30 -2.59
CA GLU A 5 -7.95 -5.66 -2.09
C GLU A 5 -7.08 -5.88 -0.87
N LYS A 6 -7.58 -6.66 0.08
CA LYS A 6 -6.79 -7.07 1.24
C LYS A 6 -5.64 -7.96 0.78
N ILE A 7 -4.54 -7.88 1.53
CA ILE A 7 -3.45 -8.84 1.37
C ILE A 7 -3.92 -10.21 1.87
N THR A 8 -3.74 -11.24 1.05
CA THR A 8 -4.03 -12.65 1.33
C THR A 8 -2.81 -13.52 1.00
N GLU A 9 -2.89 -14.82 1.31
CA GLU A 9 -1.85 -15.78 0.90
C GLU A 9 -1.68 -15.86 -0.62
N ASP A 10 -2.73 -15.53 -1.38
CA ASP A 10 -2.72 -15.61 -2.84
C ASP A 10 -2.02 -14.40 -3.50
N ASN A 11 -2.12 -13.19 -2.92
CA ASN A 11 -1.67 -11.95 -3.56
C ASN A 11 -0.50 -11.25 -2.84
N TYR A 12 -0.01 -11.76 -1.70
CA TYR A 12 1.06 -11.08 -0.95
C TYR A 12 2.39 -10.98 -1.72
N ARG A 13 2.65 -11.87 -2.69
CA ARG A 13 3.86 -11.81 -3.52
C ARG A 13 3.76 -10.69 -4.53
N ASP A 14 2.59 -10.50 -5.13
CA ASP A 14 2.39 -9.49 -6.16
C ASP A 14 2.63 -8.07 -5.61
N CYS A 15 2.38 -7.84 -4.32
CA CYS A 15 2.70 -6.55 -3.70
C CYS A 15 4.21 -6.32 -3.47
N GLN A 16 5.03 -7.37 -3.47
CA GLN A 16 6.49 -7.27 -3.36
C GLN A 16 7.15 -6.85 -4.68
N ASP A 17 6.47 -7.10 -5.81
CA ASP A 17 6.92 -6.72 -7.15
C ASP A 17 6.64 -5.24 -7.48
N ILE A 18 5.99 -4.51 -6.57
CA ILE A 18 5.77 -3.07 -6.69
C ILE A 18 7.09 -2.34 -6.50
N GLU A 19 7.55 -1.68 -7.57
CA GLU A 19 8.81 -0.94 -7.57
C GLU A 19 8.59 0.57 -7.58
N VAL A 20 9.51 1.30 -6.96
CA VAL A 20 9.55 2.77 -6.98
C VAL A 20 10.78 3.25 -7.73
N PHE A 21 10.85 4.54 -8.03
CA PHE A 21 12.08 5.12 -8.58
C PHE A 21 13.20 5.10 -7.53
N GLU A 22 14.46 5.02 -7.97
CA GLU A 22 15.62 4.87 -7.08
C GLU A 22 15.73 5.99 -6.03
N ASP A 23 15.38 7.21 -6.42
CA ASP A 23 15.35 8.39 -5.57
C ASP A 23 14.28 8.31 -4.46
N GLN A 24 13.26 7.45 -4.62
CA GLN A 24 12.18 7.25 -3.66
C GLN A 24 12.46 6.13 -2.64
N ILE A 25 13.43 5.24 -2.90
CA ILE A 25 13.68 4.04 -2.10
C ILE A 25 13.96 4.39 -0.63
N SER A 26 14.72 5.45 -0.39
CA SER A 26 15.10 5.90 0.95
C SER A 26 13.91 6.41 1.79
N PHE A 27 12.86 6.92 1.13
CA PHE A 27 11.69 7.50 1.80
C PHE A 27 10.61 6.48 2.12
N ILE A 28 10.43 5.49 1.24
CA ILE A 28 9.29 4.57 1.33
C ILE A 28 9.64 3.35 2.20
N GLY A 29 10.87 2.86 2.12
CA GLY A 29 11.27 1.61 2.76
C GLY A 29 10.52 0.37 2.22
N ASN A 30 10.95 -0.82 2.63
CA ASN A 30 10.47 -2.08 2.04
C ASN A 30 8.99 -2.39 2.39
N ILE A 31 8.17 -2.78 1.40
CA ILE A 31 6.77 -3.19 1.58
C ILE A 31 6.65 -4.41 2.51
N SER A 32 7.60 -5.34 2.48
CA SER A 32 7.66 -6.49 3.39
C SER A 32 7.70 -6.08 4.86
N ARG A 33 8.35 -4.95 5.18
CA ARG A 33 8.35 -4.42 6.56
C ARG A 33 6.96 -3.89 6.94
N SER A 34 6.23 -3.31 6.00
CA SER A 34 4.84 -2.89 6.20
C SER A 34 3.91 -4.10 6.41
N LEU A 35 4.09 -5.18 5.64
CA LEU A 35 3.35 -6.43 5.86
C LEU A 35 3.65 -7.06 7.22
N ALA A 36 4.92 -7.11 7.63
CA ALA A 36 5.29 -7.61 8.95
C ALA A 36 4.67 -6.77 10.09
N LYS A 37 4.66 -5.43 9.93
CA LYS A 37 3.97 -4.51 10.85
C LYS A 37 2.48 -4.81 10.90
N ALA A 38 1.83 -5.01 9.76
CA ALA A 38 0.41 -5.36 9.68
C ALA A 38 0.10 -6.70 10.35
N TYR A 39 0.97 -7.71 10.20
CA TYR A 39 0.82 -8.99 10.88
C TYR A 39 0.88 -8.84 12.41
N ILE A 40 1.85 -8.08 12.93
CA ILE A 40 2.01 -7.84 14.37
C ILE A 40 0.87 -6.99 14.93
N PHE A 41 0.44 -5.95 14.20
CA PHE A 41 -0.57 -4.97 14.62
C PHE A 41 -1.87 -5.12 13.84
N TYR A 42 -2.32 -6.36 13.62
CA TYR A 42 -3.45 -6.69 12.72
C TYR A 42 -4.77 -6.01 13.08
N GLU A 43 -4.96 -5.64 14.35
CA GLU A 43 -6.16 -4.92 14.79
C GLU A 43 -6.15 -3.44 14.43
N THR A 44 -5.02 -2.87 14.04
CA THR A 44 -4.86 -1.42 13.84
C THR A 44 -4.12 -1.03 12.58
N SER A 45 -3.54 -1.99 11.84
CA SER A 45 -2.78 -1.73 10.61
C SER A 45 -3.35 -2.56 9.46
N TYR A 46 -3.85 -1.88 8.43
CA TYR A 46 -4.65 -2.48 7.37
C TYR A 46 -3.99 -2.22 6.00
N PRO A 47 -3.23 -3.20 5.48
CA PRO A 47 -2.60 -3.12 4.17
C PRO A 47 -3.56 -3.55 3.07
N TYR A 48 -3.44 -2.90 1.91
CA TYR A 48 -4.20 -3.20 0.71
C TYR A 48 -3.32 -3.05 -0.53
N ILE A 49 -3.61 -3.85 -1.56
CA ILE A 49 -3.12 -3.65 -2.91
C ILE A 49 -4.07 -2.69 -3.62
N ILE A 50 -3.51 -1.75 -4.37
CA ILE A 50 -4.25 -0.82 -5.22
C ILE A 50 -4.30 -1.43 -6.62
N TYR A 51 -5.50 -1.68 -7.12
CA TYR A 51 -5.73 -2.14 -8.48
C TYR A 51 -6.35 -1.05 -9.33
N ASN A 52 -6.00 -1.02 -10.62
CA ASN A 52 -6.80 -0.37 -11.65
C ASN A 52 -7.29 -1.41 -12.65
N ASP A 53 -8.59 -1.72 -12.59
CA ASP A 53 -9.14 -2.91 -13.25
C ASP A 53 -8.31 -4.12 -12.78
N ASP A 54 -7.85 -5.01 -13.66
CA ASP A 54 -7.12 -6.21 -13.23
C ASP A 54 -5.61 -5.95 -12.96
N ASN A 55 -5.15 -4.71 -13.07
CA ASN A 55 -3.72 -4.38 -12.94
C ASN A 55 -3.39 -3.88 -11.55
N ILE A 56 -2.35 -4.46 -10.93
CA ILE A 56 -1.74 -3.92 -9.72
C ILE A 56 -1.02 -2.62 -10.07
N VAL A 57 -1.42 -1.54 -9.40
CA VAL A 57 -0.84 -0.20 -9.61
C VAL A 57 -0.14 0.34 -8.37
N GLY A 58 -0.31 -0.28 -7.20
CA GLY A 58 0.33 0.20 -5.99
C GLY A 58 -0.07 -0.53 -4.71
N PHE A 59 0.34 0.05 -3.59
CA PHE A 59 0.13 -0.43 -2.23
C PHE A 59 -0.30 0.74 -1.34
N ILE A 60 -1.28 0.51 -0.45
CA ILE A 60 -1.65 1.47 0.58
C ILE A 60 -1.81 0.76 1.91
N MET A 61 -1.45 1.43 3.00
CA MET A 61 -1.67 0.93 4.34
C MET A 61 -2.23 2.03 5.22
N TYR A 62 -3.39 1.74 5.83
CA TYR A 62 -4.00 2.62 6.82
C TYR A 62 -3.63 2.14 8.22
N ARG A 63 -3.56 3.09 9.15
CA ARG A 63 -3.44 2.82 10.58
C ARG A 63 -4.57 3.47 11.35
N LYS A 64 -5.25 2.70 12.20
CA LYS A 64 -6.21 3.20 13.17
C LYS A 64 -5.48 3.66 14.42
N LEU A 65 -5.66 4.92 14.82
CA LEU A 65 -5.18 5.42 16.10
C LEU A 65 -6.36 5.46 17.07
N ASN A 66 -6.43 4.46 17.95
CA ASN A 66 -7.56 4.30 18.87
C ASN A 66 -7.74 5.52 19.79
N GLU A 67 -6.64 6.09 20.29
CA GLU A 67 -6.66 7.25 21.19
C GLU A 67 -7.22 8.52 20.53
N LEU A 68 -6.91 8.71 19.25
CA LEU A 68 -7.32 9.89 18.48
C LEU A 68 -8.62 9.66 17.69
N LYS A 69 -9.19 8.46 17.74
CA LYS A 69 -10.38 8.03 16.99
C LYS A 69 -10.30 8.39 15.49
N ASN A 70 -9.12 8.28 14.90
CA ASN A 70 -8.88 8.62 13.50
C ASN A 70 -8.10 7.51 12.78
N TYR A 71 -8.00 7.67 11.47
CA TYR A 71 -7.14 6.87 10.61
C TYR A 71 -6.05 7.75 10.01
N LEU A 72 -4.87 7.17 9.81
CA LEU A 72 -3.79 7.78 9.06
C LEU A 72 -3.40 6.88 7.88
N ILE A 73 -2.99 7.48 6.77
CA ILE A 73 -2.31 6.77 5.70
C ILE A 73 -0.86 6.59 6.14
N ASP A 74 -0.49 5.37 6.52
CA ASP A 74 0.84 5.05 7.07
C ASP A 74 1.84 4.90 5.92
N LYS A 75 1.35 4.42 4.78
CA LYS A 75 2.13 4.28 3.57
C LYS A 75 1.21 4.31 2.36
N ILE A 76 1.64 4.99 1.31
CA ILE A 76 1.10 4.85 -0.04
C ILE A 76 2.27 4.76 -1.02
N VAL A 77 2.20 3.80 -1.93
CA VAL A 77 3.19 3.56 -2.97
C VAL A 77 2.45 3.32 -4.26
N ILE A 78 2.84 4.03 -5.31
CA ILE A 78 2.37 3.75 -6.68
C ILE A 78 3.56 3.18 -7.43
N ASP A 79 3.36 2.04 -8.08
CA ASP A 79 4.41 1.41 -8.88
C ASP A 79 4.92 2.40 -9.94
N LYS A 80 6.23 2.44 -10.14
CA LYS A 80 6.93 3.39 -11.02
C LYS A 80 6.34 3.42 -12.44
N LYS A 81 5.83 2.29 -12.96
CA LYS A 81 5.18 2.18 -14.28
C LYS A 81 3.86 2.95 -14.35
N TYR A 82 3.27 3.26 -13.20
CA TYR A 82 1.96 3.88 -13.05
C TYR A 82 2.01 5.28 -12.39
N GLN A 83 3.19 5.76 -11.98
CA GLN A 83 3.34 7.13 -11.47
C GLN A 83 3.01 8.19 -12.55
N ASN A 84 2.68 9.41 -12.11
CA ASN A 84 2.27 10.55 -12.96
C ASN A 84 0.99 10.34 -13.80
N LYS A 85 0.21 9.29 -13.53
CA LYS A 85 -1.07 8.99 -14.19
C LYS A 85 -2.32 9.30 -13.34
N GLY A 86 -2.11 9.94 -12.19
CA GLY A 86 -3.18 10.32 -11.25
C GLY A 86 -3.67 9.21 -10.31
N PHE A 87 -3.06 8.01 -10.33
CA PHE A 87 -3.48 6.89 -9.48
C PHE A 87 -3.32 7.16 -7.98
N GLY A 88 -2.24 7.85 -7.56
CA GLY A 88 -2.09 8.26 -6.16
C GLY A 88 -3.25 9.12 -5.66
N LYS A 89 -3.67 10.12 -6.45
CA LYS A 89 -4.81 10.99 -6.13
C LYS A 89 -6.14 10.24 -6.09
N LYS A 90 -6.34 9.26 -6.97
CA LYS A 90 -7.56 8.44 -7.00
C LYS A 90 -7.64 7.41 -5.87
N SER A 91 -6.55 7.20 -5.14
CA SER A 91 -6.44 6.20 -4.08
C SER A 91 -6.57 6.78 -2.66
N ILE A 92 -6.92 8.06 -2.55
CA ILE A 92 -7.05 8.83 -1.30
C ILE A 92 -8.46 9.40 -1.21
#